data_AF-A0A6B3EVD6-F1
#
_entry.id   AF-A0A6B3EVD6-F1
#
_cell.length_a   1.000
_cell.length_b   1.000
_cell.length_c   1.000
_cell.angle_alpha   90.00
_cell.angle_beta   90.00
_cell.angle_gamma   90.00
#
_symmetry.space_group_name_H-M   'P 1'
#
loop_
_entity.id
_entity.type
_entity.pdbx_description
1 polymer ?
#
loop_
_entity_poly.entity_id
_entity_poly.type
_entity_poly.pdbx_seq_one_letter_code
_entity_poly.pdbx_strand_id
1 'polypeptide(L)' 'GAVDHRADVWLDGHLAGRHEGGHTGFTCDLTDLVTAGGPHVLVVRAEDRPDPAQPRGKQDWRAEPHV' A
#
# COMPACT_ATOMS: atom_id res chain seq x y z
N GLY A 1 -9.36 5.64 2.02
CA GLY A 1 -8.36 5.98 0.99
C GLY A 1 -7.89 4.70 0.32
N ALA A 2 -7.35 4.80 -0.89
CA ALA A 2 -6.80 3.68 -1.65
C ALA A 2 -5.29 3.89 -1.91
N VAL A 3 -4.62 2.85 -2.39
CA VAL A 3 -3.27 2.92 -2.98
C VAL A 3 -3.35 2.47 -4.43
N ASP A 4 -2.40 2.84 -5.27
CA ASP A 4 -2.47 2.56 -6.72
C ASP A 4 -2.43 1.07 -7.06
N HIS A 5 -1.78 0.24 -6.22
CA HIS A 5 -1.77 -1.20 -6.40
C HIS A 5 -1.60 -2.00 -5.11
N ARG A 6 -0.47 -1.86 -4.41
CA ARG A 6 -0.19 -2.65 -3.20
C ARG A 6 0.22 -1.76 -2.03
N ALA A 7 -0.28 -2.10 -0.85
CA ALA A 7 0.19 -1.56 0.41
C ALA A 7 0.63 -2.66 1.36
N ASP A 8 1.78 -2.47 2.01
CA ASP A 8 2.15 -3.17 3.22
C ASP A 8 2.15 -2.12 4.37
N VAL A 9 1.58 -2.46 5.53
CA VAL A 9 1.44 -1.54 6.68
C VAL A 9 2.13 -2.14 7.90
N TRP A 10 2.92 -1.32 8.60
CA TRP A 10 3.59 -1.71 9.83
C TRP A 10 3.33 -0.74 10.97
N LEU A 11 3.25 -1.26 12.20
CA LEU A 11 3.25 -0.50 13.44
C LEU A 11 4.47 -0.89 14.26
N ASP A 12 5.33 0.06 14.60
CA ASP A 12 6.58 -0.16 15.35
C ASP A 12 7.43 -1.31 14.79
N GLY A 13 7.50 -1.39 13.45
CA GLY A 13 8.24 -2.44 12.74
C GLY A 13 7.51 -3.78 12.59
N HIS A 14 6.35 -3.97 13.22
CA HIS A 14 5.53 -5.18 13.10
C HIS A 14 4.55 -5.06 11.94
N LEU A 15 4.51 -6.04 11.05
CA LEU A 15 3.57 -6.05 9.93
C LEU A 15 2.14 -6.19 10.47
N ALA A 16 1.33 -5.17 10.23
CA ALA A 16 -0.05 -5.12 10.67
C ALA A 16 -1.02 -5.63 9.58
N GLY A 17 -0.69 -5.40 8.31
CA GLY A 17 -1.57 -5.81 7.23
C GLY A 17 -0.99 -5.59 5.84
N ARG A 18 -1.66 -6.19 4.85
CA ARG A 18 -1.39 -6.02 3.42
C ARG A 18 -2.69 -5.78 2.67
N HIS A 19 -2.62 -4.96 1.64
CA HIS A 19 -3.70 -4.72 0.70
C HIS A 19 -3.18 -4.80 -0.73
N GLU A 20 -3.98 -5.40 -1.61
CA GLU A 20 -3.78 -5.41 -3.05
C GLU A 20 -5.08 -4.95 -3.73
N GLY A 21 -4.96 -4.03 -4.66
CA GLY A 21 -6.07 -3.33 -5.29
C GLY A 21 -5.76 -1.84 -5.46
N GLY A 22 -6.22 -1.27 -6.58
CA GLY A 22 -5.96 0.14 -6.94
C GLY A 22 -7.09 1.12 -6.62
N HIS A 23 -8.31 0.60 -6.41
CA HIS A 23 -9.54 1.40 -6.55
C HIS A 23 -10.53 1.22 -5.39
N THR A 24 -10.18 0.40 -4.40
CA THR A 24 -11.01 0.16 -3.22
C THR A 24 -10.28 0.64 -1.97
N GLY A 25 -11.05 1.14 -1.00
CA GLY A 25 -10.49 1.43 0.30
C GLY A 25 -10.12 0.14 1.04
N PHE A 26 -9.13 0.23 1.93
CA PHE A 26 -8.76 -0.87 2.82
C PHE A 26 -8.62 -0.40 4.26
N THR A 27 -8.70 -1.36 5.17
CA THR A 27 -8.50 -1.18 6.61
C THR A 27 -7.53 -2.23 7.13
N CYS A 28 -6.92 -1.95 8.27
CA CYS A 28 -5.99 -2.84 8.95
C CYS A 28 -6.30 -2.76 10.45
N ASP A 29 -6.55 -3.91 11.07
CA ASP A 29 -6.75 -3.98 12.51
C ASP A 29 -5.39 -3.88 13.21
N LEU A 30 -5.28 -2.95 14.16
CA LEU A 30 -4.06 -2.69 14.94
C LEU A 30 -4.20 -3.10 16.40
N THR A 31 -5.35 -3.66 16.80
CA THR A 31 -5.73 -3.88 18.20
C THR A 31 -4.66 -4.64 18.98
N ASP A 32 -4.09 -5.69 18.37
CA ASP A 32 -3.08 -6.54 19.03
C ASP A 32 -1.65 -5.96 18.97
N LEU A 33 -1.43 -4.86 18.25
CA LEU A 33 -0.12 -4.23 18.07
C LEU A 33 0.03 -2.92 18.86
N VAL A 34 -1.09 -2.30 19.25
CA VAL A 34 -1.09 -1.01 19.96
C VAL A 34 -0.88 -1.21 21.45
N THR A 35 -0.02 -0.38 22.04
CA THR A 35 0.18 -0.29 23.49
C THR A 35 -0.26 1.08 23.98
N ALA A 36 -1.14 1.13 24.98
CA ALA A 36 -1.66 2.39 25.48
C ALA A 36 -0.57 3.29 26.10
N GLY A 37 -0.71 4.60 25.92
CA GLY A 37 0.05 5.60 26.67
C GLY A 37 1.38 6.07 26.03
N GLY A 38 1.68 5.66 24.80
CA GLY A 38 2.89 6.07 24.08
C GLY A 38 2.67 6.45 22.62
N PRO A 39 3.62 7.17 22.00
CA PRO A 39 3.63 7.37 20.55
C PRO A 39 3.96 6.05 19.84
N HIS A 40 3.38 5.88 18.65
CA HIS A 40 3.66 4.76 17.76
C HIS A 40 4.14 5.27 16.40
N VAL A 41 4.96 4.47 15.72
CA VAL A 41 5.40 4.73 14.35
C VAL A 41 4.60 3.85 13.39
N LEU A 42 3.74 4.49 12.59
CA LEU A 42 3.01 3.82 11.51
C LEU A 42 3.77 4.01 10.20
N VAL A 43 4.13 2.91 9.54
CA VAL A 43 4.76 2.92 8.21
C VAL A 43 3.78 2.32 7.20
N VAL A 44 3.60 3.00 6.08
CA VAL A 44 2.82 2.51 4.94
C VAL A 44 3.74 2.51 3.71
N ARG A 45 4.05 1.32 3.19
CA ARG A 45 4.74 1.19 1.89
C ARG A 45 3.68 1.06 0.81
N ALA A 46 3.52 2.11 0.01
CA ALA A 46 2.77 2.03 -1.24
C ALA A 46 3.71 1.56 -2.37
N GLU A 47 3.25 0.59 -3.15
CA GLU A 47 4.00 0.01 -4.25
C GLU A 47 3.09 -0.11 -5.49
N ASP A 48 3.51 0.56 -6.56
CA ASP A 48 2.97 0.44 -7.92
C ASP A 48 4.14 0.08 -8.83
N ARG A 49 4.07 -1.07 -9.51
CA ARG A 49 5.13 -1.49 -10.44
C ARG A 49 4.65 -1.26 -11.86
N PRO A 50 5.55 -0.93 -12.80
CA PRO A 50 5.26 -0.90 -14.23
C PRO A 50 5.15 -2.34 -14.80
N ASP A 51 4.29 -3.15 -14.21
CA ASP A 51 4.00 -4.51 -14.63
C ASP A 51 2.78 -4.49 -15.58
N PRO A 52 2.88 -5.08 -16.80
CA PRO A 52 1.77 -5.16 -17.73
C PRO A 52 0.54 -5.93 -17.19
N ALA A 53 0.73 -6.81 -16.20
CA ALA A 53 -0.37 -7.54 -15.58
C ALA A 53 -1.17 -6.69 -14.57
N GLN A 54 -0.62 -5.55 -14.12
CA GLN A 54 -1.29 -4.70 -13.14
C GLN A 54 -2.37 -3.84 -13.83
N PRO A 55 -3.62 -3.84 -13.30
CA PRO A 55 -4.67 -2.97 -13.81
C PRO A 55 -4.27 -1.51 -13.65
N ARG A 56 -4.21 -0.76 -14.76
CA ARG A 56 -3.82 0.65 -14.77
C ARG A 56 -4.76 1.51 -15.61
N GLY A 57 -4.84 2.78 -15.25
CA GLY A 57 -5.63 3.79 -15.96
C GLY A 57 -4.85 4.40 -17.14
N LYS A 58 -4.72 5.73 -17.16
CA LYS A 58 -4.00 6.47 -18.22
C LYS A 58 -2.47 6.37 -18.16
N GLN A 59 -1.92 5.60 -17.22
CA GLN A 59 -0.47 5.38 -17.09
C GLN A 59 -0.04 4.27 -18.05
N ASP A 60 1.16 4.38 -18.62
CA ASP A 60 1.79 3.33 -19.42
C ASP A 60 2.63 2.41 -18.50
N TRP A 61 2.90 1.17 -18.93
CA TRP A 61 3.87 0.31 -18.24
C TRP A 61 5.29 0.50 -18.80
N ARG A 62 5.43 1.12 -19.99
CA ARG A 62 6.75 1.45 -20.53
C ARG A 62 7.26 2.73 -19.86
N ALA A 63 8.55 2.71 -19.51
CA ALA A 63 9.23 3.91 -19.02
C ALA A 63 9.40 4.97 -20.11
N GLU A 64 9.50 4.54 -21.37
CA GLU A 64 9.67 5.40 -22.53
C GLU A 64 8.34 5.57 -23.30
N PRO A 65 8.07 6.76 -23.87
CA PRO A 65 6.89 6.98 -24.69
C PRO A 65 6.87 6.08 -25.92
N HIS A 66 5.67 5.73 -26.37
CA HIS A 66 5.49 5.12 -27.69
C HIS A 66 5.89 6.13 -28.78
N VAL A 67 6.73 5.69 -29.73
CA VAL A 67 7.12 6.46 -30.93
C VAL A 67 6.02 6.39 -31.97
#